data_AF-A0A7S1W2V1-F1
#
_entry.id   AF-A0A7S1W2V1-F1
#
_cell.length_a   1.000
_cell.length_b   1.000
_cell.length_c   1.000
_cell.angle_alpha   90.00
_cell.angle_beta   90.00
_cell.angle_gamma   90.00
#
_symmetry.space_group_name_H-M   'P 1'
#
loop_
_entity.id
_entity.type
_entity.pdbx_description
1 polymer ?
#
loop_
_entity_poly.entity_id
_entity_poly.type
_entity_poly.pdbx_seq_one_letter_code
_entity_poly.pdbx_strand_id
1 'polypeptide(L)'
;DASVSLELLNTTLTSHGTGCGEANHDTVHRSLVLKAWGLHVQLTRSERRLRRSLTVVVAYTALVMVFSTAMAMAMVSLRLEDELPTWMRYVSRGLHMSLVALPISAALLTIIQNNFQLTLKWAEAHMAASKLVSEIYFFLGNVGPYSEGSATSQRRFLRRLQRIGRSCSGGTLAREEDLAAGWEKAFRNDPEQLWQHVNSGLYASRSPFRPCRCLRQFISALVRRVKFEWEQLLLEDS
;
A
#
# COMPACT_ATOMS: atom_id res chain seq x y z
N ASP A 1 14.79 -21.16 1.15
CA ASP A 1 14.90 -21.48 -0.29
C ASP A 1 14.73 -20.32 -1.28
N ALA A 2 14.66 -19.06 -0.85
CA ALA A 2 14.66 -17.92 -1.78
C ALA A 2 16.08 -17.54 -2.30
N SER A 3 17.12 -17.86 -1.54
CA SER A 3 18.52 -17.58 -1.89
C SER A 3 18.99 -18.37 -3.11
N VAL A 4 18.57 -19.65 -3.23
CA VAL A 4 18.91 -20.52 -4.37
C VAL A 4 18.27 -20.03 -5.67
N SER A 5 17.01 -19.56 -5.62
CA SER A 5 16.35 -18.95 -6.77
C SER A 5 17.03 -17.67 -7.25
N LEU A 6 17.67 -16.92 -6.34
CA LEU A 6 18.39 -15.68 -6.64
C LEU A 6 19.76 -15.93 -7.27
N GLU A 7 20.50 -16.94 -6.81
CA GLU A 7 21.75 -17.34 -7.48
C GLU A 7 21.48 -17.88 -8.89
N LEU A 8 20.40 -18.63 -9.08
CA LEU A 8 20.01 -19.13 -10.41
C LEU A 8 19.63 -17.98 -11.36
N LEU A 9 18.96 -16.96 -10.85
CA LEU A 9 18.63 -15.74 -11.59
C LEU A 9 19.88 -14.93 -11.95
N ASN A 10 20.83 -14.82 -11.02
CA ASN A 10 22.07 -14.07 -11.27
C ASN A 10 22.94 -14.80 -12.30
N THR A 11 23.11 -16.12 -12.16
CA THR A 11 23.87 -16.95 -13.10
C THR A 11 23.25 -16.99 -14.49
N THR A 12 21.93 -17.04 -14.62
CA THR A 12 21.25 -16.91 -15.94
C THR A 12 21.35 -15.50 -16.53
N LEU A 13 21.45 -14.45 -15.71
CA LEU A 13 21.65 -13.08 -16.19
C LEU A 13 23.12 -12.78 -16.56
N THR A 14 24.08 -13.50 -15.96
CA THR A 14 25.52 -13.26 -16.18
C THR A 14 26.21 -14.31 -17.05
N SER A 15 25.55 -15.41 -17.42
CA SER A 15 26.12 -16.38 -18.37
C SER A 15 26.13 -15.79 -19.78
N HIS A 16 27.14 -14.99 -20.08
CA HIS A 16 27.51 -14.62 -21.44
C HIS A 16 27.95 -15.91 -22.17
N GLY A 17 26.99 -16.60 -22.77
CA GLY A 17 27.26 -17.74 -23.63
C GLY A 17 28.04 -17.29 -24.86
N THR A 18 29.32 -17.65 -24.93
CA THR A 18 30.14 -17.57 -26.14
C THR A 18 29.70 -18.65 -27.12
N GLY A 19 28.53 -18.47 -27.74
CA GLY A 19 27.95 -19.35 -28.75
C GLY A 19 27.53 -18.55 -29.97
N CYS A 20 28.17 -18.80 -31.12
CA CYS A 20 28.28 -17.92 -32.27
C CYS A 20 27.00 -17.74 -33.15
N GLY A 21 25.79 -17.81 -32.59
CA GLY A 21 24.54 -17.69 -33.35
C GLY A 21 23.28 -17.23 -32.61
N GLU A 22 23.28 -17.18 -31.27
CA GLU A 22 22.06 -16.91 -30.47
C GLU A 22 22.01 -15.52 -29.81
N ALA A 23 23.05 -14.69 -29.99
CA ALA A 23 23.21 -13.41 -29.28
C ALA A 23 22.02 -12.42 -29.39
N ASN A 24 21.22 -12.50 -30.47
CA ASN A 24 20.08 -11.61 -30.64
C ASN A 24 18.85 -12.02 -29.81
N HIS A 25 18.70 -13.29 -29.45
CA HIS A 25 17.55 -13.76 -28.66
C HIS A 25 17.63 -13.31 -27.20
N ASP A 26 18.83 -13.28 -26.63
CA ASP A 26 19.07 -12.92 -25.23
C ASP A 26 18.80 -11.43 -24.96
N THR A 27 19.14 -10.55 -25.90
CA THR A 27 18.91 -9.11 -25.73
C THR A 27 17.41 -8.76 -25.70
N VAL A 28 16.63 -9.37 -26.59
CA VAL A 28 15.17 -9.20 -26.62
C VAL A 28 14.56 -9.79 -25.34
N HIS A 29 14.97 -11.00 -24.94
CA HIS A 29 14.49 -11.65 -23.73
C HIS A 29 14.75 -10.78 -22.48
N ARG A 30 15.98 -10.27 -22.33
CA ARG A 30 16.36 -9.38 -21.24
C ARG A 30 15.54 -8.08 -21.25
N SER A 31 15.35 -7.45 -22.40
CA SER A 31 14.56 -6.21 -22.49
C SER A 31 13.09 -6.42 -22.08
N LEU A 32 12.50 -7.56 -22.42
CA LEU A 32 11.14 -7.93 -22.03
C LEU A 32 11.00 -8.16 -20.53
N VAL A 33 11.97 -8.86 -19.93
CA VAL A 33 12.01 -9.10 -18.49
C VAL A 33 12.17 -7.77 -17.74
N LEU A 34 13.08 -6.90 -18.18
CA LEU A 34 13.25 -5.56 -17.61
C LEU A 34 11.96 -4.73 -17.71
N LYS A 35 11.26 -4.79 -18.85
CA LYS A 35 9.97 -4.13 -19.02
C LYS A 35 8.90 -4.66 -18.07
N ALA A 36 8.86 -5.98 -17.88
CA ALA A 36 7.95 -6.62 -16.93
C ALA A 36 8.24 -6.19 -15.48
N TRP A 37 9.52 -6.13 -15.09
CA TRP A 37 9.91 -5.63 -13.78
C TRP A 37 9.57 -4.16 -13.60
N GLY A 38 9.78 -3.32 -14.62
CA GLY A 38 9.35 -1.92 -14.59
C GLY A 38 7.86 -1.78 -14.28
N LEU A 39 7.02 -2.58 -14.95
CA LEU A 39 5.58 -2.64 -14.68
C LEU A 39 5.28 -3.14 -13.25
N HIS A 40 6.01 -4.14 -12.75
CA HIS A 40 5.85 -4.62 -11.39
C HIS A 40 6.13 -3.52 -10.38
N VAL A 41 7.24 -2.80 -10.54
CA VAL A 41 7.58 -1.72 -9.62
C VAL A 41 6.54 -0.60 -9.64
N GLN A 42 5.98 -0.29 -10.81
CA GLN A 42 4.88 0.65 -10.95
C GLN A 42 3.65 0.21 -10.16
N LEU A 43 3.23 -1.06 -10.29
CA LEU A 43 2.12 -1.63 -9.54
C LEU A 43 2.39 -1.64 -8.02
N THR A 44 3.61 -1.97 -7.59
CA THR A 44 3.97 -1.91 -6.17
C THR A 44 3.96 -0.49 -5.64
N ARG A 45 4.38 0.51 -6.44
CA ARG A 45 4.30 1.92 -6.03
C ARG A 45 2.85 2.39 -5.93
N SER A 46 1.97 2.01 -6.86
CA SER A 46 0.55 2.36 -6.78
C SER A 46 -0.10 1.70 -5.56
N GLU A 47 0.20 0.42 -5.29
CA GLU A 47 -0.22 -0.30 -4.10
C GLU A 47 0.17 0.46 -2.82
N ARG A 48 1.45 0.86 -2.69
CA ARG A 48 1.94 1.62 -1.53
C ARG A 48 1.24 2.97 -1.37
N ARG A 49 0.98 3.69 -2.47
CA ARG A 49 0.25 4.97 -2.43
C ARG A 49 -1.18 4.76 -1.93
N LEU A 50 -1.92 3.81 -2.53
CA LEU A 50 -3.29 3.48 -2.12
C LEU A 50 -3.36 3.07 -0.65
N ARG A 51 -2.42 2.23 -0.20
CA ARG A 51 -2.31 1.83 1.20
C ARG A 51 -2.03 2.99 2.14
N ARG A 52 -1.12 3.90 1.77
CA ARG A 52 -0.82 5.09 2.57
C ARG A 52 -2.05 5.98 2.69
N SER A 53 -2.76 6.22 1.58
CA SER A 53 -4.02 6.97 1.60
C SER A 53 -5.06 6.31 2.49
N LEU A 54 -5.26 4.99 2.37
CA LEU A 54 -6.20 4.25 3.22
C LEU A 54 -5.82 4.38 4.71
N THR A 55 -4.54 4.24 5.05
CA THR A 55 -4.05 4.36 6.43
C THR A 55 -4.29 5.76 6.98
N VAL A 56 -4.03 6.80 6.18
CA VAL A 56 -4.24 8.20 6.58
C VAL A 56 -5.73 8.47 6.83
N VAL A 57 -6.62 8.03 5.93
CA VAL A 57 -8.05 8.28 6.12
C VAL A 57 -8.58 7.50 7.33
N VAL A 58 -8.20 6.24 7.52
CA VAL A 58 -8.60 5.46 8.71
C VAL A 58 -8.10 6.12 9.99
N ALA A 59 -6.84 6.57 10.03
CA ALA A 59 -6.29 7.26 11.20
C ALA A 59 -7.02 8.58 11.47
N TYR A 60 -7.33 9.35 10.43
CA TYR A 60 -8.09 10.59 10.56
C TYR A 60 -9.50 10.32 11.10
N THR A 61 -10.22 9.34 10.55
CA THR A 61 -11.55 8.96 11.05
C THR A 61 -11.49 8.54 12.52
N ALA A 62 -10.48 7.75 12.92
CA ALA A 62 -10.30 7.36 14.32
C ALA A 62 -10.05 8.57 15.24
N LEU A 63 -9.22 9.53 14.81
CA LEU A 63 -9.00 10.77 15.55
C LEU A 63 -10.30 11.56 15.72
N VAL A 64 -11.07 11.74 14.65
CA VAL A 64 -12.37 12.43 14.71
C VAL A 64 -13.32 11.78 15.71
N MET A 65 -13.37 10.43 15.75
CA MET A 65 -14.19 9.72 16.74
C MET A 65 -13.70 9.94 18.18
N VAL A 66 -12.39 9.88 18.42
CA VAL A 66 -11.80 10.12 19.75
C VAL A 66 -12.05 11.55 20.21
N PHE A 67 -11.88 12.54 19.33
CA PHE A 67 -12.18 13.94 19.67
C PHE A 67 -13.68 14.13 19.94
N SER A 68 -14.56 13.56 19.14
CA SER A 68 -16.01 13.64 19.34
C SER A 68 -16.43 13.05 20.70
N THR A 69 -15.87 11.90 21.08
CA THR A 69 -16.16 11.27 22.38
C THR A 69 -15.62 12.07 23.56
N ALA A 70 -14.38 12.56 23.49
CA ALA A 70 -13.80 13.41 24.53
C ALA A 70 -14.61 14.71 24.72
N MET A 71 -15.01 15.33 23.60
CA MET A 71 -15.86 16.51 23.58
C MET A 71 -17.25 16.26 24.20
N ALA A 72 -17.86 15.12 23.89
CA ALA A 72 -19.14 14.73 24.47
C ALA A 72 -19.02 14.53 25.99
N MET A 73 -17.97 13.85 26.46
CA MET A 73 -17.72 13.70 27.90
C MET A 73 -17.51 15.05 28.58
N ALA A 74 -16.68 15.93 28.00
CA ALA A 74 -16.48 17.28 28.53
C ALA A 74 -17.78 18.08 28.64
N MET A 75 -18.68 17.97 27.65
CA MET A 75 -19.99 18.63 27.72
C MET A 75 -20.89 18.06 28.82
N VAL A 76 -20.84 16.75 29.07
CA VAL A 76 -21.60 16.13 30.17
C VAL A 76 -21.06 16.59 31.52
N SER A 77 -19.74 16.60 31.70
CA SER A 77 -19.10 17.12 32.91
C SER A 77 -19.43 18.59 33.16
N LEU A 78 -19.37 19.44 32.12
CA LEU A 78 -19.73 20.85 32.25
C LEU A 78 -21.23 21.08 32.51
N ARG A 79 -22.11 20.13 32.14
CA ARG A 79 -23.55 20.22 32.45
C ARG A 79 -23.88 19.88 33.90
N LEU A 80 -22.98 19.19 34.61
CA LEU A 80 -23.16 18.84 36.01
C LEU A 80 -22.82 20.02 36.95
N GLU A 81 -22.08 21.01 36.45
CA GLU A 81 -21.75 22.23 37.19
C GLU A 81 -22.78 23.32 36.82
N ASP A 82 -23.82 23.52 37.65
CA ASP A 82 -24.91 24.46 37.34
C ASP A 82 -24.50 25.95 37.35
N GLU A 83 -23.32 26.29 37.89
CA GLU A 83 -22.84 27.67 38.04
C GLU A 83 -21.74 28.09 37.04
N LEU A 84 -21.91 27.78 35.74
CA LEU A 84 -20.91 28.22 34.75
C LEU A 84 -20.98 29.73 34.45
N PRO A 85 -19.83 30.43 34.41
CA PRO A 85 -19.73 31.84 34.05
C PRO A 85 -20.19 32.11 32.60
N THR A 86 -20.65 33.34 32.33
CA THR A 86 -21.27 33.72 31.04
C THR A 86 -20.40 33.50 29.80
N TRP A 87 -19.07 33.62 29.92
CA TRP A 87 -18.14 33.35 28.82
C TRP A 87 -18.11 31.88 28.39
N MET A 88 -18.37 30.95 29.31
CA MET A 88 -18.48 29.51 29.02
C MET A 88 -19.71 29.17 28.15
N ARG A 89 -20.75 30.01 28.15
CA ARG A 89 -21.91 29.82 27.25
C ARG A 89 -21.54 29.95 25.77
N TYR A 90 -20.58 30.80 25.42
CA TYR A 90 -20.10 30.93 24.05
C TYR A 90 -19.28 29.71 23.63
N VAL A 91 -18.41 29.22 24.52
CA VAL A 91 -17.64 27.99 24.31
C VAL A 91 -18.60 26.82 24.09
N SER A 92 -19.61 26.67 24.95
CA SER A 92 -20.64 25.62 24.85
C SER A 92 -21.34 25.58 23.47
N ARG A 93 -21.69 26.74 22.89
CA ARG A 93 -22.27 26.79 21.53
C ARG A 93 -21.27 26.31 20.46
N GLY A 94 -20.01 26.72 20.57
CA GLY A 94 -18.95 26.26 19.67
C GLY A 94 -18.73 24.75 19.76
N LEU A 95 -18.69 24.22 20.99
CA LEU A 95 -18.60 22.78 21.25
C LEU A 95 -19.79 22.05 20.62
N HIS A 96 -21.02 22.54 20.80
CA HIS A 96 -22.22 21.95 20.19
C HIS A 96 -22.15 21.90 18.66
N MET A 97 -21.70 22.98 18.00
CA MET A 97 -21.54 23.00 16.54
C MET A 97 -20.46 22.01 16.08
N SER A 98 -19.34 21.92 16.80
CA SER A 98 -18.28 20.96 16.49
C SER A 98 -18.73 19.51 16.67
N LEU A 99 -19.57 19.24 17.67
CA LEU A 99 -20.11 17.91 17.98
C LEU A 99 -21.04 17.39 16.87
N VAL A 100 -21.71 18.30 16.15
CA VAL A 100 -22.51 17.96 14.96
C VAL A 100 -21.63 17.87 13.72
N ALA A 101 -20.68 18.79 13.54
CA ALA A 101 -19.84 18.83 12.34
C ALA A 101 -18.88 17.63 12.22
N LEU A 102 -18.29 17.20 13.34
CA LEU A 102 -17.33 16.08 13.38
C LEU A 102 -17.92 14.76 12.86
N PRO A 103 -19.05 14.22 13.36
CA PRO A 103 -19.62 12.98 12.85
C PRO A 103 -20.09 13.10 11.40
N ILE A 104 -20.58 14.27 10.97
CA ILE A 104 -20.91 14.51 9.56
C ILE A 104 -19.66 14.40 8.69
N SER A 105 -18.54 15.00 9.11
CA SER A 105 -17.28 14.89 8.37
C SER A 105 -16.75 13.44 8.31
N ALA A 106 -16.87 12.68 9.40
CA ALA A 106 -16.49 11.26 9.44
C ALA A 106 -17.38 10.41 8.52
N ALA A 107 -18.68 10.67 8.49
CA ALA A 107 -19.62 10.00 7.59
C ALA A 107 -19.30 10.30 6.13
N LEU A 108 -19.06 11.58 5.78
CA LEU A 108 -18.66 11.97 4.42
C LEU A 108 -17.35 11.30 3.99
N LEU A 109 -16.35 11.25 4.88
CA LEU A 109 -15.10 10.55 4.61
C LEU A 109 -15.30 9.05 4.38
N THR A 110 -16.19 8.42 5.15
CA THR A 110 -16.52 7.00 5.00
C THR A 110 -17.22 6.74 3.65
N ILE A 111 -18.14 7.62 3.25
CA ILE A 111 -18.81 7.56 1.94
C ILE A 111 -17.79 7.72 0.81
N ILE A 112 -16.89 8.70 0.93
CA ILE A 112 -15.78 8.92 0.00
C ILE A 112 -14.91 7.66 -0.10
N GLN A 113 -14.49 7.08 1.02
CA GLN A 113 -13.71 5.84 1.05
C GLN A 113 -14.43 4.68 0.33
N ASN A 114 -15.74 4.54 0.58
CA ASN A 114 -16.55 3.49 -0.01
C ASN A 114 -16.71 3.68 -1.53
N ASN A 115 -17.00 4.91 -1.97
CA ASN A 115 -17.17 5.26 -3.37
C ASN A 115 -15.89 5.12 -4.20
N PHE A 116 -14.73 5.43 -3.60
CA PHE A 116 -13.44 5.28 -4.29
C PHE A 116 -12.98 3.81 -4.39
N GLN A 117 -13.66 2.89 -3.71
CA GLN A 117 -13.33 1.47 -3.68
C GLN A 117 -11.84 1.23 -3.46
N LEU A 118 -11.21 2.05 -2.59
CA LEU A 118 -9.75 2.06 -2.40
C LEU A 118 -9.21 0.67 -2.04
N THR A 119 -9.99 -0.08 -1.24
CA THR A 119 -9.68 -1.46 -0.87
C THR A 119 -9.70 -2.39 -2.08
N LEU A 120 -10.70 -2.28 -2.95
CA LEU A 120 -10.79 -3.10 -4.16
C LEU A 120 -9.65 -2.77 -5.13
N LYS A 121 -9.39 -1.47 -5.36
CA LYS A 121 -8.29 -1.02 -6.22
C LYS A 121 -6.92 -1.46 -5.68
N TRP A 122 -6.74 -1.43 -4.37
CA TRP A 122 -5.53 -1.94 -3.72
C TRP A 122 -5.39 -3.44 -3.93
N ALA A 123 -6.47 -4.21 -3.71
CA ALA A 123 -6.47 -5.66 -3.90
C ALA A 123 -6.20 -6.03 -5.37
N GLU A 124 -6.80 -5.31 -6.32
CA GLU A 124 -6.57 -5.51 -7.75
C GLU A 124 -5.11 -5.22 -8.14
N ALA A 125 -4.55 -4.10 -7.69
CA ALA A 125 -3.14 -3.76 -7.94
C ALA A 125 -2.19 -4.80 -7.33
N HIS A 126 -2.49 -5.27 -6.11
CA HIS A 126 -1.69 -6.28 -5.42
C HIS A 126 -1.75 -7.65 -6.12
N MET A 127 -2.95 -8.07 -6.54
CA MET A 127 -3.14 -9.29 -7.32
C MET A 127 -2.45 -9.21 -8.69
N ALA A 128 -2.56 -8.07 -9.37
CA ALA A 128 -1.89 -7.84 -10.64
C ALA A 128 -0.36 -7.89 -10.50
N ALA A 129 0.19 -7.27 -9.46
CA ALA A 129 1.62 -7.33 -9.16
C ALA A 129 2.10 -8.76 -8.89
N SER A 130 1.34 -9.52 -8.10
CA SER A 130 1.65 -10.91 -7.77
C SER A 130 1.58 -11.83 -9.00
N LYS A 131 0.53 -11.65 -9.81
CA LYS A 131 0.37 -12.37 -11.08
C LYS A 131 1.52 -12.06 -12.03
N LEU A 132 1.91 -10.79 -12.15
CA LEU A 132 3.02 -10.38 -12.99
C LEU A 132 4.34 -11.05 -12.58
N VAL A 133 4.62 -11.15 -11.27
CA VAL A 133 5.80 -11.87 -10.76
C VAL A 133 5.76 -13.34 -11.18
N SER A 134 4.62 -14.01 -11.02
CA SER A 134 4.48 -15.40 -11.46
C SER A 134 4.69 -15.59 -12.97
N GLU A 135 4.19 -14.66 -13.79
CA GLU A 135 4.38 -14.68 -15.25
C GLU A 135 5.86 -14.47 -15.63
N ILE A 136 6.58 -13.60 -14.91
CA ILE A 136 8.03 -13.41 -15.10
C ILE A 136 8.76 -14.73 -14.81
N TYR A 137 8.46 -15.39 -13.68
CA TYR A 137 9.09 -16.66 -13.33
C TYR A 137 8.75 -17.79 -14.31
N PHE A 138 7.51 -17.89 -14.76
CA PHE A 138 7.13 -18.89 -15.77
C PHE A 138 7.81 -18.66 -17.11
N PHE A 139 7.97 -17.39 -17.51
CA PHE A 139 8.67 -17.02 -18.73
C PHE A 139 10.18 -17.33 -18.62
N LEU A 140 10.83 -16.94 -17.53
CA LEU A 140 12.25 -17.20 -17.28
C LEU A 140 12.57 -18.70 -17.17
N GLY A 141 11.68 -19.47 -16.52
CA GLY A 141 11.84 -20.93 -16.38
C GLY A 141 11.47 -21.72 -17.62
N ASN A 142 10.96 -21.06 -18.68
CA ASN A 142 10.41 -21.71 -19.86
C ASN A 142 9.36 -22.81 -19.54
N VAL A 143 8.57 -22.60 -18.48
CA VAL A 143 7.61 -23.59 -17.98
C VAL A 143 6.17 -23.26 -18.38
N GLY A 144 5.35 -24.31 -18.46
CA GLY A 144 3.90 -24.19 -18.73
C GLY A 144 3.62 -23.53 -20.08
N PRO A 145 2.87 -22.39 -20.13
CA PRO A 145 2.45 -21.76 -21.37
C PRO A 145 3.61 -21.13 -22.16
N TYR A 146 4.83 -21.16 -21.66
CA TYR A 146 6.01 -20.60 -22.32
C TYR A 146 6.92 -21.64 -22.97
N SER A 147 6.68 -22.93 -22.74
CA SER A 147 7.48 -24.07 -23.26
C SER A 147 7.56 -24.18 -24.80
N GLU A 148 6.79 -23.37 -25.52
CA GLU A 148 6.86 -23.26 -26.98
C GLU A 148 8.12 -22.48 -27.43
N GLY A 149 8.42 -22.47 -28.72
CA GLY A 149 9.58 -21.75 -29.28
C GLY A 149 9.67 -20.28 -28.83
N SER A 150 10.90 -19.77 -28.73
CA SER A 150 11.23 -18.46 -28.16
C SER A 150 10.41 -17.30 -28.73
N ALA A 151 10.13 -17.30 -30.04
CA ALA A 151 9.35 -16.23 -30.68
C ALA A 151 7.86 -16.24 -30.27
N THR A 152 7.24 -17.41 -30.10
CA THR A 152 5.82 -17.51 -29.69
C THR A 152 5.67 -17.20 -28.20
N SER A 153 6.62 -17.65 -27.38
CA SER A 153 6.65 -17.38 -25.94
C SER A 153 6.81 -15.88 -25.64
N GLN A 154 7.74 -15.18 -26.33
CA GLN A 154 7.92 -13.73 -26.24
C GLN A 154 6.65 -12.95 -26.60
N ARG A 155 6.01 -13.28 -27.74
CA ARG A 155 4.75 -12.64 -28.17
C ARG A 155 3.61 -12.88 -27.19
N ARG A 156 3.56 -14.07 -26.58
CA ARG A 156 2.55 -14.43 -25.57
C ARG A 156 2.79 -13.65 -24.28
N PHE A 157 4.05 -13.57 -23.83
CA PHE A 157 4.44 -12.81 -22.65
C PHE A 157 4.09 -11.33 -22.79
N LEU A 158 4.49 -10.69 -23.90
CA LEU A 158 4.12 -9.31 -24.21
C LEU A 158 2.62 -9.05 -24.17
N ARG A 159 1.82 -9.93 -24.78
CA ARG A 159 0.36 -9.80 -24.76
C ARG A 159 -0.21 -9.90 -23.34
N ARG A 160 0.32 -10.78 -22.50
CA ARG A 160 -0.09 -10.90 -21.10
C ARG A 160 0.32 -9.68 -20.28
N LEU A 161 1.55 -9.18 -20.46
CA LEU A 161 2.02 -7.94 -19.83
C LEU A 161 1.11 -6.76 -20.17
N GLN A 162 0.80 -6.57 -21.45
CA GLN A 162 -0.10 -5.50 -21.89
C GLN A 162 -1.50 -5.65 -21.28
N ARG A 163 -2.01 -6.88 -21.17
CA ARG A 163 -3.31 -7.15 -20.54
C ARG A 163 -3.29 -6.77 -19.06
N ILE A 164 -2.27 -7.19 -18.32
CA ILE A 164 -2.11 -6.86 -16.90
C ILE A 164 -2.00 -5.35 -16.71
N GLY A 165 -1.18 -4.68 -17.53
CA GLY A 165 -1.05 -3.22 -17.49
C GLY A 165 -2.38 -2.50 -17.74
N ARG A 166 -3.12 -2.91 -18.78
CA ARG A 166 -4.43 -2.30 -19.11
C ARG A 166 -5.48 -2.48 -18.01
N SER A 167 -5.50 -3.64 -17.35
CA SER A 167 -6.42 -3.87 -16.22
C SER A 167 -6.18 -2.86 -15.10
N CYS A 168 -4.92 -2.50 -14.84
CA CYS A 168 -4.58 -1.56 -13.76
C CYS A 168 -4.77 -0.09 -14.14
N SER A 169 -4.62 0.29 -15.41
CA SER A 169 -4.74 1.68 -15.86
C SER A 169 -6.20 2.18 -16.00
N GLY A 170 -7.20 1.29 -15.95
CA GLY A 170 -8.63 1.66 -16.11
C GLY A 170 -9.20 2.59 -15.05
N GLY A 171 -8.48 2.81 -13.94
CA GLY A 171 -8.93 3.61 -12.80
C GLY A 171 -8.25 4.97 -12.66
N THR A 172 -8.63 5.96 -13.48
CA THR A 172 -8.53 7.40 -13.16
C THR A 172 -7.16 8.04 -12.86
N LEU A 173 -6.04 7.32 -12.94
CA LEU A 173 -4.69 7.89 -12.81
C LEU A 173 -4.12 8.24 -14.19
N ALA A 174 -4.73 9.26 -14.81
CA ALA A 174 -4.21 9.86 -16.03
C ALA A 174 -2.73 10.26 -15.83
N ARG A 175 -1.90 9.88 -16.82
CA ARG A 175 -0.46 10.15 -16.96
C ARG A 175 0.51 9.12 -16.35
N GLU A 176 0.21 7.84 -16.53
CA GLU A 176 1.19 6.75 -16.32
C GLU A 176 2.24 6.65 -17.44
N GLU A 177 1.94 7.10 -18.67
CA GLU A 177 2.86 7.00 -19.81
C GLU A 177 4.16 7.81 -19.59
N ASP A 178 4.06 8.99 -18.98
CA ASP A 178 5.24 9.81 -18.64
C ASP A 178 6.09 9.18 -17.54
N LEU A 179 5.44 8.49 -16.59
CA LEU A 179 6.16 7.78 -15.56
C LEU A 179 6.89 6.60 -16.19
N ALA A 180 6.21 5.77 -16.99
CA ALA A 180 6.78 4.59 -17.65
C ALA A 180 8.07 4.92 -18.43
N ALA A 181 8.09 6.03 -19.17
CA ALA A 181 9.27 6.50 -19.91
C ALA A 181 10.48 6.83 -19.00
N GLY A 182 10.24 7.23 -17.74
CA GLY A 182 11.29 7.56 -16.78
C GLY A 182 12.03 6.33 -16.24
N TRP A 183 11.33 5.22 -16.00
CA TRP A 183 11.93 4.02 -15.40
C TRP A 183 12.77 3.22 -16.37
N GLU A 184 12.34 3.17 -17.63
CA GLU A 184 13.10 2.48 -18.66
C GLU A 184 14.50 3.10 -18.80
N LYS A 185 14.60 4.43 -18.67
CA LYS A 185 15.88 5.15 -18.60
C LYS A 185 16.64 4.89 -17.31
N ALA A 186 15.96 4.90 -16.16
CA ALA A 186 16.60 4.69 -14.85
C ALA A 186 17.25 3.30 -14.73
N PHE A 187 16.56 2.23 -15.14
CA PHE A 187 17.06 0.87 -15.04
C PHE A 187 17.97 0.44 -16.20
N ARG A 188 17.90 1.12 -17.35
CA ARG A 188 18.81 0.85 -18.47
C ARG A 188 20.26 1.19 -18.13
N ASN A 189 20.48 2.20 -17.29
CA ASN A 189 21.82 2.66 -16.94
C ASN A 189 22.42 1.92 -15.74
N ASP A 190 21.60 1.35 -14.87
CA ASP A 190 22.06 0.68 -13.65
C ASP A 190 21.18 -0.54 -13.30
N PRO A 191 21.56 -1.76 -13.77
CA PRO A 191 20.84 -2.98 -13.45
C PRO A 191 20.92 -3.34 -11.95
N GLU A 192 21.93 -2.85 -11.23
CA GLU A 192 22.11 -3.12 -9.80
C GLU A 192 21.03 -2.43 -8.97
N GLN A 193 20.63 -1.21 -9.36
CA GLN A 193 19.50 -0.51 -8.77
C GLN A 193 18.18 -1.27 -8.96
N LEU A 194 17.97 -1.92 -10.11
CA LEU A 194 16.81 -2.78 -10.30
C LEU A 194 16.86 -3.96 -9.33
N TRP A 195 18.01 -4.62 -9.22
CA TRP A 195 18.20 -5.74 -8.32
C TRP A 195 17.94 -5.34 -6.87
N GLN A 196 18.52 -4.24 -6.40
CA GLN A 196 18.30 -3.72 -5.05
C GLN A 196 16.82 -3.36 -4.83
N HIS A 197 16.15 -2.84 -5.85
CA HIS A 197 14.72 -2.53 -5.78
C HIS A 197 13.86 -3.79 -5.69
N VAL A 198 14.14 -4.80 -6.52
CA VAL A 198 13.45 -6.09 -6.51
C VAL A 198 13.68 -6.78 -5.17
N ASN A 199 14.92 -6.77 -4.66
CA ASN A 199 15.29 -7.41 -3.40
C ASN A 199 14.61 -6.71 -2.20
N SER A 200 14.65 -5.38 -2.17
CA SER A 200 13.94 -4.59 -1.14
C SER A 200 12.41 -4.56 -1.33
N GLY A 201 11.90 -4.85 -2.52
CA GLY A 201 10.47 -4.86 -2.83
C GLY A 201 9.80 -6.19 -2.47
N LEU A 202 10.40 -7.29 -2.89
CA LEU A 202 9.88 -8.65 -2.71
C LEU A 202 10.26 -9.25 -1.36
N TYR A 203 11.52 -9.10 -0.94
CA TYR A 203 12.04 -9.83 0.22
C TYR A 203 12.14 -8.98 1.47
N ALA A 204 12.33 -7.67 1.35
CA ALA A 204 12.11 -6.78 2.48
C ALA A 204 10.59 -6.56 2.64
N SER A 205 9.91 -7.62 3.06
CA SER A 205 8.59 -7.59 3.68
C SER A 205 8.70 -6.78 4.97
N ARG A 206 8.84 -5.46 4.81
CA ARG A 206 8.87 -4.51 5.91
C ARG A 206 7.52 -4.68 6.57
N SER A 207 7.52 -5.38 7.72
CA SER A 207 6.29 -5.88 8.32
C SER A 207 5.27 -4.75 8.33
N PRO A 208 4.12 -4.93 7.67
CA PRO A 208 3.19 -3.84 7.41
C PRO A 208 2.61 -3.20 8.67
N PHE A 209 2.87 -3.79 9.83
CA PHE A 209 2.24 -3.48 11.09
C PHE A 209 3.03 -2.52 11.97
N ARG A 210 4.07 -1.82 11.51
CA ARG A 210 4.73 -0.80 12.34
C ARG A 210 3.74 0.23 12.92
N PRO A 211 2.84 0.87 12.13
CA PRO A 211 1.85 1.79 12.68
C PRO A 211 0.80 1.06 13.54
N CYS A 212 0.39 -0.16 13.17
CA CYS A 212 -0.52 -0.97 14.00
C CYS A 212 0.12 -1.33 15.35
N ARG A 213 1.44 -1.51 15.40
CA ARG A 213 2.19 -1.78 16.63
C ARG A 213 2.20 -0.54 17.53
N CYS A 214 2.45 0.63 16.96
CA CYS A 214 2.34 1.90 17.69
C CYS A 214 0.91 2.15 18.18
N LEU A 215 -0.10 1.94 17.33
CA LEU A 215 -1.50 2.15 17.68
C LEU A 215 -1.96 1.14 18.75
N ARG A 216 -1.56 -0.13 18.63
CA ARG A 216 -1.81 -1.14 19.67
C ARG A 216 -1.12 -0.79 20.99
N GLN A 217 0.13 -0.31 20.94
CA GLN A 217 0.83 0.17 22.13
C GLN A 217 0.10 1.36 22.76
N PHE A 218 -0.32 2.33 21.95
CA PHE A 218 -1.07 3.50 22.41
C PHE A 218 -2.42 3.13 23.04
N ILE A 219 -3.23 2.29 22.38
CA ILE A 219 -4.49 1.78 22.92
C ILE A 219 -4.25 1.02 24.22
N SER A 220 -3.22 0.16 24.28
CA SER A 220 -2.91 -0.56 25.51
C SER A 220 -2.49 0.37 26.66
N ALA A 221 -1.83 1.49 26.37
CA ALA A 221 -1.49 2.50 27.37
C ALA A 221 -2.73 3.26 27.86
N LEU A 222 -3.64 3.63 26.96
CA LEU A 222 -4.90 4.28 27.31
C LEU A 222 -5.79 3.38 28.17
N VAL A 223 -5.97 2.11 27.77
CA VAL A 223 -6.78 1.14 28.53
C VAL A 223 -6.22 0.91 29.93
N ARG A 224 -4.89 0.84 30.09
CA ARG A 224 -4.26 0.74 31.41
C ARG A 224 -4.53 1.97 32.27
N ARG A 225 -4.48 3.17 31.70
CA ARG A 225 -4.72 4.41 32.44
C ARG A 225 -6.17 4.52 32.91
N VAL A 226 -7.13 4.21 32.04
CA VAL A 226 -8.56 4.21 32.41
C VAL A 226 -8.83 3.18 33.49
N LYS A 227 -8.28 1.97 33.38
CA LYS A 227 -8.48 0.92 34.40
C LYS A 227 -7.96 1.35 35.79
N PHE A 228 -6.84 2.08 35.83
CA PHE A 228 -6.24 2.53 37.09
C PHE A 228 -7.14 3.53 37.85
N GLU A 229 -7.80 4.46 37.16
CA GLU A 229 -8.67 5.43 37.85
C GLU A 229 -9.96 4.82 38.38
N TRP A 230 -10.55 3.86 37.67
CA TRP A 230 -11.74 3.15 38.16
C TRP A 230 -11.46 2.32 39.42
N GLU A 231 -10.28 1.71 39.53
CA GLU A 231 -9.91 0.97 40.74
C GLU A 231 -9.66 1.90 41.95
N GLN A 232 -9.18 3.13 41.74
CA GLN A 232 -9.03 4.10 42.83
C GLN A 232 -10.38 4.62 43.34
N LEU A 233 -11.31 4.96 42.44
CA LEU A 233 -12.66 5.41 42.83
C LEU A 233 -13.44 4.35 43.62
N LEU A 234 -13.26 3.06 43.29
CA LEU A 234 -13.93 1.98 44.02
C LEU A 234 -13.37 1.71 45.42
N LEU A 235 -12.11 2.09 45.68
CA LEU A 235 -11.45 1.92 46.99
C LEU A 235 -11.73 3.07 47.96
N GLU A 236 -12.13 4.24 47.47
CA GLU A 236 -12.47 5.39 48.31
C GLU A 236 -13.87 5.29 48.93
N ASP A 237 -14.77 4.52 48.32
CA ASP A 237 -16.15 4.31 48.78
C ASP A 237 -16.32 3.10 49.74
N SER A 238 -15.24 2.38 50.06
CA SER A 238 -15.23 1.20 50.95
C SER A 238 -14.54 1.46 52.27
#